data_AF-A0A9D2HFI4-F1
#
_entry.id   AF-A0A9D2HFI4-F1
#
_cell.length_a   1.000
_cell.length_b   1.000
_cell.length_c   1.000
_cell.angle_alpha   90.00
_cell.angle_beta   90.00
_cell.angle_gamma   90.00
#
_symmetry.space_group_name_H-M   'P 1'
#
loop_
_entity.id
_entity.type
_entity.pdbx_description
1 polymer ?
#
loop_
_entity_poly.entity_id
_entity_poly.type
_entity_poly.pdbx_seq_one_letter_code
_entity_poly.pdbx_strand_id
1 'polypeptide(L)'
;MKRWLCLIAVITVFSSALLGHSLFNVMAGEEQDRFSRYYKSIQICQGDSLWSIADEYRENSTMTVEEYIKELRTMNQLRSDTIHAGQYLTVMYFEENKK
;
A
#
# COMPACT_ATOMS: atom_id res chain seq x y z
N MET A 1 -21.91 -48.52 -6.26
CA MET A 1 -21.99 -47.49 -7.31
C MET A 1 -22.59 -46.18 -6.79
N LYS A 2 -23.86 -46.11 -6.34
CA LYS A 2 -24.53 -44.87 -5.89
C LYS A 2 -23.82 -44.14 -4.73
N ARG A 3 -23.34 -44.86 -3.71
CA ARG A 3 -22.62 -44.29 -2.54
C ARG A 3 -21.29 -43.62 -2.92
N TRP A 4 -20.60 -44.16 -3.93
CA TRP A 4 -19.32 -43.66 -4.43
C TRP A 4 -19.53 -42.40 -5.28
N LEU A 5 -20.64 -42.37 -6.01
CA LEU A 5 -21.11 -41.19 -6.76
C LEU A 5 -21.41 -40.00 -5.84
N CYS A 6 -22.08 -40.24 -4.69
CA CYS A 6 -22.31 -39.21 -3.68
C CYS A 6 -21.00 -38.67 -3.07
N LEU A 7 -20.02 -39.54 -2.79
CA LEU A 7 -18.74 -39.13 -2.20
C LEU A 7 -17.91 -38.28 -3.16
N ILE A 8 -17.87 -38.63 -4.45
CA ILE A 8 -17.17 -37.84 -5.48
C ILE A 8 -17.80 -36.44 -5.60
N ALA A 9 -19.13 -36.36 -5.57
CA ALA A 9 -19.84 -35.07 -5.64
C ALA A 9 -19.57 -34.15 -4.43
N VAL A 10 -19.35 -34.72 -3.24
CA VAL A 10 -18.98 -33.93 -2.05
C VAL A 10 -17.55 -33.41 -2.15
N ILE A 11 -16.63 -34.23 -2.67
CA ILE A 11 -15.22 -33.85 -2.83
C ILE A 11 -15.08 -32.72 -3.86
N THR A 12 -15.80 -32.78 -4.99
CA THR A 12 -15.73 -31.73 -6.02
C THR A 12 -16.21 -30.37 -5.50
N VAL A 13 -17.28 -30.34 -4.70
CA VAL A 13 -17.77 -29.10 -4.07
C VAL A 13 -16.75 -28.55 -3.08
N PHE A 14 -16.12 -29.41 -2.26
CA PHE A 14 -15.11 -28.99 -1.30
C PHE A 14 -13.82 -28.47 -1.96
N SER A 15 -13.35 -29.13 -3.02
CA SER A 15 -12.19 -28.68 -3.80
C SER A 15 -12.45 -27.33 -4.49
N SER A 16 -13.67 -27.08 -4.97
CA SER A 16 -14.03 -25.80 -5.58
C SER A 16 -14.04 -24.65 -4.56
N ALA A 17 -14.43 -24.92 -3.31
CA ALA A 17 -14.36 -23.92 -2.24
C ALA A 17 -12.91 -23.58 -1.85
N LEU A 18 -12.02 -24.57 -1.87
CA LEU A 18 -10.58 -24.37 -1.57
C LEU A 18 -9.84 -23.62 -2.69
N LEU A 19 -10.15 -23.92 -3.96
CA LEU A 19 -9.55 -23.24 -5.11
C LEU A 19 -10.17 -21.87 -5.38
N GLY A 20 -11.47 -21.70 -5.10
CA GLY A 20 -12.19 -20.44 -5.28
C GLY A 20 -11.74 -19.34 -4.33
N HIS A 21 -11.34 -19.68 -3.10
CA HIS A 21 -10.82 -18.71 -2.13
C HIS A 21 -9.55 -17.99 -2.60
N SER A 22 -8.63 -18.72 -3.26
CA SER A 22 -7.36 -18.17 -3.73
C SER A 22 -7.51 -17.19 -4.90
N LEU A 23 -8.56 -17.32 -5.71
CA LEU A 23 -8.83 -16.43 -6.85
C LEU A 23 -9.51 -15.13 -6.42
N PHE A 24 -10.29 -15.12 -5.34
CA PHE A 24 -10.98 -13.91 -4.86
C PHE A 24 -10.01 -12.84 -4.37
N ASN A 25 -8.89 -13.23 -3.75
CA ASN A 25 -7.87 -12.27 -3.29
C ASN A 25 -7.08 -11.62 -4.44
N VAL A 26 -7.03 -12.22 -5.63
CA VAL A 26 -6.31 -11.69 -6.81
C VAL A 26 -7.15 -10.65 -7.58
N MET A 27 -8.47 -10.66 -7.39
CA MET A 27 -9.41 -9.68 -7.97
C MET A 27 -9.73 -8.50 -7.05
N ALA A 28 -8.99 -8.32 -5.94
CA ALA A 28 -8.96 -7.05 -5.21
C ALA A 28 -8.28 -6.03 -6.13
N GLY A 29 -9.09 -5.43 -6.99
CA GLY A 29 -8.67 -4.63 -8.13
C GLY A 29 -7.61 -3.63 -7.74
N GLU A 30 -6.48 -3.73 -8.43
CA GLU A 30 -5.59 -2.61 -8.66
C GLU A 30 -6.46 -1.54 -9.31
N GLU A 31 -6.90 -0.54 -8.52
CA GLU A 31 -7.46 0.67 -9.11
C GLU A 31 -6.45 1.11 -10.17
N GLN A 32 -6.91 1.32 -11.41
CA GLN A 32 -6.08 1.94 -12.43
C GLN A 32 -5.81 3.37 -11.95
N ASP A 33 -4.86 3.50 -11.05
CA ASP A 33 -4.55 4.75 -10.41
C ASP A 33 -3.98 5.64 -11.51
N ARG A 34 -4.65 6.76 -11.74
CA ARG A 34 -4.18 7.79 -12.66
C ARG A 34 -2.75 8.18 -12.29
N PHE A 35 -2.40 8.04 -11.01
CA PHE A 35 -1.08 8.31 -10.49
C PHE A 35 -0.34 7.04 -10.10
N SER A 36 0.92 6.93 -10.51
CA SER A 36 1.82 5.87 -10.04
C SER A 36 2.60 6.36 -8.82
N ARG A 37 2.79 5.46 -7.85
CA ARG A 37 3.57 5.73 -6.64
C ARG A 37 5.08 5.57 -6.92
N TYR A 38 5.85 6.56 -6.53
CA TYR A 38 7.31 6.59 -6.60
C TYR A 38 7.91 6.96 -5.25
N TYR A 39 9.23 6.78 -5.14
CA TYR A 39 9.98 7.08 -3.92
C TYR A 39 11.21 7.90 -4.25
N LYS A 40 11.56 8.85 -3.36
CA LYS A 40 12.83 9.58 -3.44
C LYS A 40 13.36 9.91 -2.05
N SER A 41 14.66 10.15 -1.97
CA SER A 41 15.32 10.62 -0.76
C SER A 41 15.45 12.14 -0.82
N ILE A 42 14.97 12.84 0.20
CA ILE A 42 15.10 14.29 0.33
C ILE A 42 15.98 14.63 1.53
N GLN A 43 16.73 15.72 1.45
CA GLN A 43 17.46 16.24 2.60
C GLN A 43 16.52 17.08 3.45
N ILE A 44 16.49 16.82 4.76
CA ILE A 44 15.70 17.59 5.73
C ILE A 44 16.39 18.94 5.93
N CYS A 45 15.64 20.02 5.72
CA CYS A 45 16.07 21.40 5.90
C CYS A 45 15.69 21.94 7.28
N GLN A 46 16.30 23.06 7.67
CA GLN A 46 15.92 23.75 8.89
C GLN A 46 14.51 24.33 8.75
N GLY A 47 13.63 23.99 9.70
CA GLY A 47 12.22 24.41 9.68
C GLY A 47 11.26 23.32 9.19
N ASP A 48 11.79 22.24 8.62
CA ASP A 48 10.97 21.11 8.22
C ASP A 48 10.39 20.34 9.42
N SER A 49 9.19 19.83 9.23
CA SER A 49 8.52 18.92 10.15
C SER A 49 7.97 17.73 9.37
N LEU A 50 7.68 16.62 10.03
CA LEU A 50 6.99 15.51 9.37
C LEU A 50 5.64 15.93 8.78
N TRP A 51 4.94 16.89 9.39
CA TRP A 51 3.68 17.42 8.89
C TRP A 51 3.84 18.24 7.62
N SER A 52 4.80 19.16 7.56
CA SER A 52 5.04 19.97 6.36
C SER A 52 5.48 19.09 5.19
N ILE A 53 6.36 18.12 5.44
CA ILE A 53 6.78 17.15 4.43
C ILE A 53 5.61 16.26 4.00
N ALA A 54 4.78 15.78 4.94
CA ALA A 54 3.63 14.96 4.60
C ALA A 54 2.60 15.72 3.75
N ASP A 55 2.34 16.98 4.06
CA ASP A 55 1.39 17.80 3.30
C ASP A 55 1.90 18.10 1.88
N GLU A 56 3.21 18.33 1.72
CA GLU A 56 3.84 18.50 0.39
C GLU A 56 3.78 17.21 -0.45
N TYR A 57 4.16 16.07 0.12
CA TYR A 57 4.42 14.86 -0.66
C TYR A 57 3.22 13.93 -0.85
N ARG A 58 2.15 14.09 -0.06
CA ARG A 58 0.91 13.35 -0.25
C ARG A 58 0.07 13.83 -1.44
N GLU A 59 0.51 14.88 -2.15
CA GLU A 59 -0.22 15.43 -3.29
C GLU A 59 -0.57 14.32 -4.28
N ASN A 60 -1.79 14.38 -4.83
CA ASN A 60 -2.39 13.36 -5.71
C ASN A 60 -2.64 11.98 -5.07
N SER A 61 -2.44 11.82 -3.76
CA SER A 61 -2.91 10.66 -3.01
C SER A 61 -4.28 10.91 -2.37
N THR A 62 -5.00 9.83 -2.07
CA THR A 62 -6.24 9.86 -1.29
C THR A 62 -5.99 9.84 0.23
N MET A 63 -4.73 9.84 0.66
CA MET A 63 -4.34 9.69 2.06
C MET A 63 -4.54 11.00 2.85
N THR A 64 -4.95 10.87 4.11
CA THR A 64 -4.87 11.99 5.05
C THR A 64 -3.42 12.28 5.43
N VAL A 65 -3.17 13.45 6.02
CA VAL A 65 -1.84 13.82 6.52
C VAL A 65 -1.35 12.80 7.55
N GLU A 66 -2.22 12.34 8.46
CA GLU A 66 -1.89 11.38 9.51
C GLU A 66 -1.54 9.99 8.95
N GLU A 67 -2.31 9.52 7.95
CA GLU A 67 -2.02 8.26 7.25
C GLU A 67 -0.67 8.34 6.55
N TYR A 68 -0.39 9.47 5.88
CA TYR A 68 0.89 9.68 5.21
C TYR A 68 2.06 9.75 6.21
N ILE A 69 1.91 10.44 7.34
CA ILE A 69 2.92 10.47 8.41
C ILE A 69 3.21 9.06 8.93
N LYS A 70 2.19 8.22 9.10
CA LYS A 70 2.37 6.83 9.55
C LYS A 70 3.21 6.02 8.55
N GLU A 71 2.94 6.15 7.25
CA GLU A 71 3.75 5.52 6.20
C GLU A 71 5.17 6.08 6.17
N LEU A 72 5.31 7.41 6.25
CA LEU A 72 6.60 8.10 6.28
C LEU A 72 7.48 7.61 7.43
N ARG A 73 6.89 7.43 8.61
CA ARG A 73 7.57 6.85 9.78
C ARG A 73 7.95 5.40 9.57
N THR A 74 7.05 4.61 8.99
CA THR A 74 7.29 3.18 8.72
C THR A 74 8.44 2.98 7.74
N MET A 75 8.44 3.71 6.62
CA MET A 75 9.49 3.65 5.60
C MET A 75 10.88 4.04 6.13
N ASN A 76 10.93 5.01 7.05
CA ASN A 76 12.17 5.54 7.60
C ASN A 76 12.51 4.98 9.00
N GLN A 77 11.77 3.98 9.47
CA GLN A 77 11.96 3.34 10.78
C GLN A 77 11.96 4.34 11.96
N LEU A 78 11.17 5.41 11.84
CA LEU A 78 11.09 6.47 12.85
C LEU A 78 10.24 6.01 14.04
N ARG A 79 10.85 6.03 15.22
CA ARG A 79 10.18 5.67 16.49
C ARG A 79 9.39 6.83 17.10
N SER A 80 9.71 8.05 16.73
CA SER A 80 9.04 9.29 17.15
C SER A 80 8.85 10.21 15.94
N ASP A 81 8.23 11.36 16.16
CA ASP A 81 8.02 12.38 15.13
C ASP A 81 9.23 13.32 14.98
N THR A 82 10.36 12.99 15.62
CA THR A 82 11.57 13.81 15.62
C THR A 82 12.41 13.53 14.38
N ILE A 83 12.74 14.59 13.65
CA ILE A 83 13.64 14.57 12.49
C ILE A 83 14.69 15.68 12.66
N HIS A 84 15.85 15.54 12.00
CA HIS A 84 16.93 16.50 12.14
C HIS A 84 17.40 17.04 10.78
N ALA A 85 17.61 18.35 10.72
CA ALA A 85 18.17 19.00 9.55
C ALA A 85 19.53 18.40 9.16
N GLY A 86 19.77 18.28 7.86
CA GLY A 86 20.97 17.66 7.28
C GLY A 86 20.86 16.15 7.09
N GLN A 87 19.90 15.47 7.74
CA GLN A 87 19.61 14.06 7.49
C GLN A 87 18.77 13.87 6.22
N TYR A 88 18.63 12.62 5.79
CA TYR A 88 17.82 12.28 4.63
C TYR A 88 16.58 11.49 5.04
N LEU A 89 15.47 11.77 4.36
CA LEU A 89 14.19 11.13 4.57
C LEU A 89 13.68 10.56 3.24
N THR A 90 13.30 9.29 3.24
CA THR A 90 12.62 8.67 2.10
C THR A 90 11.15 9.10 2.10
N VAL A 91 10.71 9.76 1.04
CA VAL A 91 9.31 10.15 0.83
C VAL A 91 8.70 9.38 -0.33
N MET A 92 7.39 9.18 -0.30
CA MET A 92 6.63 8.67 -1.43
C MET A 92 5.94 9.83 -2.17
N TYR A 93 5.78 9.74 -3.48
CA TYR A 93 5.08 10.77 -4.25
C TYR A 93 4.36 10.13 -5.44
N PHE A 94 3.41 10.87 -6.00
CA PHE A 94 2.46 10.34 -6.98
C PHE A 94 2.53 11.15 -8.27
N GLU A 95 2.91 10.51 -9.37
CA GLU A 95 2.97 11.15 -10.70
C GLU A 95 1.97 10.52 -11.66
N GLU A 96 1.34 11.36 -12.49
CA GLU A 96 0.37 10.90 -13.48
C GLU A 96 1.03 9.97 -14.51
N ASN A 97 0.39 8.84 -14.76
CA ASN A 97 0.80 7.89 -15.80
C ASN A 97 0.69 8.55 -17.18
N LYS A 98 1.82 9.03 -17.72
CA LYS A 98 1.90 9.52 -19.11
C LYS A 98 1.75 8.33 -20.05
N LYS A 99 0.58 8.22 -20.69
CA LYS A 99 0.36 7.32 -21.83
C LYS A 99 1.19 7.72 -23.04
#